data_AF-A0A957ZVK3-F1
#
_entry.id   AF-A0A957ZVK3-F1
#
_cell.length_a   1.000
_cell.length_b   1.000
_cell.length_c   1.000
_cell.angle_alpha   90.00
_cell.angle_beta   90.00
_cell.angle_gamma   90.00
#
_symmetry.space_group_name_H-M   'P 1'
#
loop_
_entity.id
_entity.type
_entity.pdbx_description
1 polymer ?
#
loop_
_entity_poly.entity_id
_entity_poly.type
_entity_poly.pdbx_seq_one_letter_code
_entity_poly.pdbx_strand_id
1 'polypeptide(L)'
;MNDLDLLRQYEPIVRYTQGEMFFPCAVDEFLKGASLWLVDPDGKATELAPGGTLTVDNLGDYEEILDDHTMYLTYAGEALDPLEYQRWTRRTDREPFHASGRLARVPLISRIGDSLFDLSLLVR
;
A
#
# COMPACT_ATOMS: atom_id res chain seq x y z
N MET A 1 12.85 18.85 -33.43
CA MET A 1 12.67 18.15 -32.15
C MET A 1 11.49 18.80 -31.46
N ASN A 2 10.38 18.09 -31.35
CA ASN A 2 9.13 18.54 -30.70
C ASN A 2 9.15 18.15 -29.21
N ASP A 3 8.28 18.73 -28.39
CA ASP A 3 8.13 18.42 -26.97
C ASP A 3 7.89 16.91 -26.75
N LEU A 4 7.13 16.27 -27.65
CA LEU A 4 6.93 14.81 -27.62
C LEU A 4 8.24 14.03 -27.82
N ASP A 5 9.15 14.51 -28.66
CA ASP A 5 10.44 13.85 -28.89
C ASP A 5 11.32 13.93 -27.64
N LEU A 6 11.29 15.08 -26.94
CA LEU A 6 12.00 15.28 -25.68
C LEU A 6 11.44 14.40 -24.57
N LEU A 7 10.11 14.33 -24.41
CA LEU A 7 9.48 13.48 -23.40
C LEU A 7 9.79 12.01 -23.60
N ARG A 8 9.79 11.53 -24.85
CA ARG A 8 10.17 10.14 -25.16
C ARG A 8 11.65 9.86 -24.92
N GLN A 9 12.53 10.83 -25.18
CA GLN A 9 13.96 10.69 -24.94
C GLN A 9 14.29 10.53 -23.43
N TYR A 10 13.52 11.20 -22.57
CA TYR A 10 13.71 11.22 -21.12
C TYR A 10 12.58 10.53 -20.36
N GLU A 11 11.90 9.57 -20.99
CA GLU A 11 10.81 8.86 -20.34
C GLU A 11 11.33 8.05 -19.14
N PRO A 12 10.65 8.11 -17.98
CA PRO A 12 11.09 7.38 -16.80
C PRO A 12 10.91 5.87 -17.01
N ILE A 13 11.97 5.12 -16.77
CA ILE A 13 11.90 3.66 -16.72
C ILE A 13 11.37 3.26 -15.36
N VAL A 14 10.12 2.81 -15.29
CA VAL A 14 9.56 2.26 -14.05
C VAL A 14 10.02 0.82 -13.89
N ARG A 15 10.65 0.51 -12.75
CA ARG A 15 11.09 -0.84 -12.39
C ARG A 15 10.24 -1.37 -11.25
N TYR A 16 9.57 -2.50 -11.48
CA TYR A 16 8.74 -3.17 -10.48
C TYR A 16 9.45 -4.38 -9.89
N THR A 17 9.05 -4.76 -8.68
CA THR A 17 9.45 -6.02 -8.07
C THR A 17 8.85 -7.19 -8.86
N GLN A 18 9.59 -8.30 -9.00
CA GLN A 18 9.00 -9.50 -9.59
C GLN A 18 7.81 -9.97 -8.73
N GLY A 19 6.68 -10.20 -9.39
CA GLY A 19 5.41 -10.59 -8.76
C GLY A 19 4.67 -9.44 -8.05
N GLU A 20 5.09 -8.19 -8.24
CA GLU A 20 4.31 -7.00 -7.84
C GLU A 20 2.94 -7.03 -8.53
N MET A 21 1.87 -6.70 -7.81
CA MET A 21 0.51 -6.63 -8.37
C MET A 21 -0.05 -5.21 -8.37
N PHE A 22 0.71 -4.25 -7.86
CA PHE A 22 0.36 -2.84 -7.80
C PHE A 22 1.06 -2.10 -8.93
N PHE A 23 0.38 -2.01 -10.07
CA PHE A 23 0.82 -1.23 -11.22
C PHE A 23 0.10 0.12 -11.26
N PRO A 24 0.71 1.15 -11.86
CA PRO A 24 0.01 2.39 -12.15
C PRO A 24 -1.27 2.08 -12.91
N CYS A 25 -2.38 2.61 -12.39
CA CYS A 25 -3.68 2.51 -13.01
C CYS A 25 -4.25 3.92 -13.20
N ALA A 26 -5.28 4.00 -14.03
CA ALA A 26 -6.02 5.23 -14.21
C ALA A 26 -6.75 5.58 -12.90
N VAL A 27 -6.63 6.83 -12.45
CA VAL A 27 -7.16 7.29 -11.15
C VAL A 27 -8.68 7.15 -11.11
N ASP A 28 -9.35 7.54 -12.19
CA ASP A 28 -10.80 7.43 -12.35
C ASP A 28 -11.29 5.98 -12.23
N GLU A 29 -10.58 5.02 -12.84
CA GLU A 29 -10.94 3.60 -12.70
C GLU A 29 -10.71 3.07 -11.28
N PHE A 30 -9.65 3.51 -10.60
CA PHE A 30 -9.42 3.14 -9.20
C PHE A 30 -10.55 3.67 -8.29
N LEU A 31 -10.96 4.93 -8.48
CA LEU A 31 -11.99 5.57 -7.65
C LEU A 31 -13.37 4.92 -7.79
N LYS A 32 -13.71 4.32 -8.94
CA LYS A 32 -14.98 3.59 -9.14
C LYS A 32 -15.20 2.45 -8.14
N GLY A 33 -14.12 1.85 -7.65
CA GLY A 33 -14.18 0.78 -6.67
C GLY A 33 -13.69 1.19 -5.28
N ALA A 34 -13.23 2.43 -5.09
CA ALA A 34 -12.63 2.85 -3.83
C ALA A 34 -13.65 3.44 -2.86
N SER A 35 -13.44 3.21 -1.57
CA SER A 35 -14.08 3.95 -0.47
C SER A 35 -13.06 4.81 0.27
N LEU A 36 -13.55 5.90 0.85
CA LEU A 36 -12.76 6.88 1.59
C LEU A 36 -13.00 6.73 3.09
N TRP A 37 -11.92 6.69 3.86
CA TRP A 37 -11.95 6.46 5.29
C TRP A 37 -11.13 7.50 6.04
N LEU A 38 -11.58 7.84 7.24
CA LEU A 38 -10.87 8.68 8.20
C LEU A 38 -10.59 7.87 9.46
N VAL A 39 -9.34 7.91 9.94
CA VAL A 39 -8.91 7.32 11.21
C VAL A 39 -8.59 8.42 12.18
N ASP A 40 -9.21 8.36 13.36
CA ASP A 40 -8.89 9.26 14.47
C ASP A 40 -7.61 8.82 15.22
N PRO A 41 -7.06 9.65 16.13
CA PRO A 41 -5.87 9.29 16.91
C PRO A 41 -6.04 8.03 17.78
N ASP A 42 -7.28 7.69 18.12
CA ASP A 42 -7.63 6.49 18.91
C ASP A 42 -7.76 5.23 18.03
N GLY A 43 -7.59 5.36 16.71
CA GLY A 43 -7.62 4.27 15.73
C GLY A 43 -9.01 3.89 15.24
N LYS A 44 -10.05 4.67 15.56
CA LYS A 44 -11.40 4.43 15.08
C LYS A 44 -11.54 4.91 13.64
N ALA A 45 -11.89 3.97 12.76
CA ALA A 45 -12.14 4.24 11.35
C ALA A 45 -13.61 4.62 11.12
N THR A 46 -13.83 5.70 10.37
CA THR A 46 -15.15 6.15 9.91
C THR A 46 -15.13 6.25 8.39
N GLU A 47 -16.12 5.64 7.73
CA GLU A 47 -16.29 5.74 6.28
C GLU A 47 -16.89 7.11 5.92
N LEU A 48 -16.18 7.86 5.09
CA LEU A 48 -16.60 9.18 4.61
C LEU A 48 -17.33 9.10 3.26
N ALA A 49 -16.92 8.15 2.42
CA ALA A 49 -17.53 7.92 1.11
C ALA A 49 -17.48 6.42 0.78
N PRO A 50 -18.62 5.79 0.46
CA PRO A 50 -18.66 4.39 0.10
C PRO A 50 -18.07 4.12 -1.28
N GLY A 51 -17.82 2.83 -1.54
CA GLY A 51 -17.35 2.33 -2.83
C GLY A 51 -18.18 2.85 -4.00
N GLY A 52 -17.53 3.49 -4.98
CA GLY A 52 -18.17 3.91 -6.22
C GLY A 52 -18.93 5.24 -6.18
N THR A 53 -18.88 5.97 -5.06
CA THR A 53 -19.38 7.37 -5.02
C THR A 53 -18.30 8.40 -5.28
N LEU A 54 -17.02 7.99 -5.24
CA LEU A 54 -15.88 8.87 -5.46
C LEU A 54 -15.64 9.12 -6.96
N THR A 55 -15.33 10.36 -7.29
CA THR A 55 -14.90 10.82 -8.61
C THR A 55 -13.68 11.73 -8.47
N VAL A 56 -12.98 11.98 -9.56
CA VAL A 56 -11.85 12.93 -9.55
C VAL A 56 -12.30 14.32 -9.13
N ASP A 57 -13.53 14.71 -9.50
CA ASP A 57 -14.07 16.04 -9.23
C ASP A 57 -14.47 16.24 -7.76
N ASN A 58 -15.00 15.20 -7.10
CA ASN A 58 -15.49 15.31 -5.72
C ASN A 58 -14.46 14.88 -4.66
N LEU A 59 -13.35 14.28 -5.05
CA LEU A 59 -12.32 13.84 -4.11
C LEU A 59 -11.70 15.01 -3.34
N GLY A 60 -11.61 16.18 -3.98
CA GLY A 60 -11.12 17.43 -3.35
C GLY A 60 -12.06 18.01 -2.31
N ASP A 61 -13.33 17.60 -2.27
CA ASP A 61 -14.29 18.12 -1.28
C ASP A 61 -13.98 17.63 0.16
N TYR A 62 -13.08 16.65 0.31
CA TYR A 62 -12.68 16.04 1.58
C TYR A 62 -11.38 16.63 2.18
N GLU A 63 -11.02 17.86 1.82
CA GLU A 63 -9.74 18.52 2.19
C GLU A 63 -9.57 18.80 3.69
N GLU A 64 -10.65 18.90 4.45
CA GLU A 64 -10.59 19.33 5.86
C GLU A 64 -10.26 18.16 6.80
N ILE A 65 -8.97 17.86 6.91
CA ILE A 65 -8.45 16.89 7.88
C ILE A 65 -8.15 17.64 9.18
N LEU A 66 -8.84 17.26 10.26
CA LEU A 66 -8.48 17.69 11.61
C LEU A 66 -7.05 17.26 11.92
N ASP A 67 -6.27 18.11 12.58
CA ASP A 67 -4.93 17.73 13.06
C ASP A 67 -5.00 16.37 13.80
N ASP A 68 -4.01 15.52 13.57
CA ASP A 68 -3.88 14.14 14.04
C ASP A 68 -4.83 13.07 13.43
N HIS A 69 -5.64 13.38 12.43
CA HIS A 69 -6.40 12.37 11.69
C HIS A 69 -5.67 11.89 10.43
N THR A 70 -5.93 10.64 10.03
CA THR A 70 -5.39 10.08 8.77
C THR A 70 -6.51 9.71 7.84
N MET A 71 -6.50 10.29 6.63
CA MET A 71 -7.43 9.94 5.56
C MET A 71 -6.76 8.97 4.58
N TYR A 72 -7.47 7.91 4.18
CA TYR A 72 -6.97 6.92 3.23
C TYR A 72 -8.06 6.37 2.32
N LEU A 73 -7.65 5.96 1.12
CA LEU A 73 -8.48 5.22 0.18
C LEU A 73 -8.23 3.72 0.33
N THR A 74 -9.30 2.96 0.31
CA THR A 74 -9.23 1.50 0.20
C THR A 74 -10.05 1.06 -1.01
N TYR A 75 -9.61 0.04 -1.72
CA TYR A 75 -10.44 -0.56 -2.76
C TYR A 75 -11.51 -1.41 -2.06
N ALA A 76 -12.77 -1.03 -2.21
CA ALA A 76 -13.94 -1.60 -1.56
C ALA A 76 -14.32 -2.98 -2.15
N GLY A 77 -13.32 -3.84 -2.34
CA GLY A 77 -13.53 -5.27 -2.44
C GLY A 77 -13.61 -5.86 -1.03
N GLU A 78 -14.52 -6.82 -0.81
CA GLU A 78 -14.46 -7.64 0.39
C GLU A 78 -13.07 -8.28 0.47
N ALA A 79 -12.46 -8.20 1.66
CA ALA A 79 -11.24 -8.93 1.91
C ALA A 79 -11.49 -10.42 1.65
N LEU A 80 -10.56 -11.06 0.93
CA LEU A 80 -10.66 -12.49 0.68
C LEU A 80 -10.81 -13.25 2.00
N ASP A 81 -11.76 -14.19 2.04
CA ASP A 81 -11.85 -15.14 3.14
C ASP A 81 -10.52 -15.90 3.27
N PRO A 82 -10.08 -16.32 4.48
CA PRO A 82 -8.83 -17.05 4.64
C PRO A 82 -8.66 -18.25 3.69
N LEU A 83 -9.74 -18.96 3.37
CA LEU A 83 -9.71 -20.07 2.43
C LEU A 83 -9.53 -19.61 0.98
N GLU A 84 -10.18 -18.51 0.60
CA GLU A 84 -10.03 -17.88 -0.72
C GLU A 84 -8.60 -17.35 -0.89
N TYR A 85 -8.08 -16.67 0.13
CA TYR A 85 -6.71 -16.20 0.16
C TYR A 85 -5.71 -17.35 0.03
N GLN A 86 -5.92 -18.46 0.75
CA GLN A 86 -5.07 -19.64 0.64
C GLN A 86 -5.10 -20.25 -0.77
N ARG A 87 -6.29 -20.37 -1.36
CA ARG A 87 -6.47 -20.88 -2.73
C ARG A 87 -5.78 -19.96 -3.75
N TRP A 88 -5.97 -18.65 -3.61
CA TRP A 88 -5.34 -17.65 -4.44
C TRP A 88 -3.81 -17.67 -4.33
N THR A 89 -3.26 -17.92 -3.13
CA THR A 89 -1.81 -18.05 -2.92
C THR A 89 -1.22 -19.31 -3.55
N ARG A 90 -2.03 -20.36 -3.75
CA ARG A 90 -1.60 -21.65 -4.33
C ARG A 90 -1.80 -21.77 -5.84
N ARG A 91 -2.30 -20.72 -6.49
CA ARG A 91 -2.50 -20.69 -7.94
C ARG A 91 -1.18 -20.84 -8.68
N THR A 92 -1.14 -21.73 -9.69
CA THR A 92 0.07 -22.02 -10.48
C THR A 92 0.38 -20.97 -11.53
N ASP A 93 -0.61 -20.16 -11.92
CA ASP A 93 -0.50 -19.03 -12.85
C ASP A 93 0.01 -17.74 -12.20
N ARG A 94 0.23 -17.76 -10.88
CA ARG A 94 0.69 -16.58 -10.14
C ARG A 94 2.21 -16.50 -10.14
N GLU A 95 2.73 -15.34 -10.54
CA GLU A 95 4.14 -15.00 -10.32
C GLU A 95 4.42 -14.84 -8.81
N PRO A 96 5.41 -15.56 -8.25
CA PRO A 96 5.79 -15.41 -6.86
C PRO A 96 6.35 -14.01 -6.61
N PHE A 97 5.86 -13.35 -5.55
CA PHE A 97 6.37 -12.05 -5.15
C PHE A 97 7.74 -12.21 -4.46
N HIS A 98 8.78 -11.71 -5.12
CA HIS A 98 10.14 -11.74 -4.60
C HIS A 98 10.58 -10.36 -4.12
N ALA A 99 10.18 -10.00 -2.91
CA ALA A 99 10.77 -8.85 -2.23
C ALA A 99 12.07 -9.23 -1.52
N SER A 100 13.06 -8.33 -1.55
CA SER A 100 14.18 -8.40 -0.62
C SER A 100 13.63 -8.35 0.80
N GLY A 101 13.68 -9.48 1.51
CA GLY A 101 13.10 -9.60 2.85
C GLY A 101 13.66 -8.55 3.82
N ARG A 102 12.92 -8.22 4.87
CA ARG A 102 13.38 -7.27 5.92
C ARG A 102 14.77 -7.62 6.49
N LEU A 103 15.14 -8.91 6.46
CA LEU A 103 16.43 -9.45 6.91
C LEU A 103 17.58 -9.23 5.90
N ALA A 104 17.29 -8.86 4.66
CA ALA A 104 18.30 -8.49 3.67
C ALA A 104 18.83 -7.06 3.91
N ARG A 105 18.06 -6.21 4.62
CA ARG A 105 18.46 -4.83 4.95
C ARG A 105 19.28 -4.73 6.24
N VAL A 106 19.02 -5.63 7.19
CA VAL A 106 19.72 -5.69 8.48
C VAL A 106 19.99 -7.16 8.80
N PRO A 107 21.25 -7.58 8.98
CA PRO A 107 21.58 -8.97 9.28
C PRO A 107 20.83 -9.45 10.53
N LEU A 108 20.27 -10.65 10.49
CA LEU A 108 19.57 -11.25 11.64
C LEU A 108 20.44 -11.25 12.92
N ILE A 109 21.76 -11.39 12.76
CA ILE A 109 22.75 -11.38 13.84
C ILE A 109 22.73 -10.08 14.65
N SER A 110 22.56 -8.92 14.02
CA SER A 110 22.55 -7.66 14.77
C SER A 110 21.31 -7.56 15.66
N ARG A 111 20.16 -8.04 15.19
CA ARG A 111 18.92 -8.10 15.99
C ARG A 111 19.02 -9.04 17.19
N ILE A 112 19.72 -10.16 17.03
CA ILE A 112 20.00 -11.08 18.15
C ILE A 112 20.88 -10.38 19.19
N GLY A 113 21.92 -9.66 18.74
CA GLY A 113 22.76 -8.85 19.61
C GLY A 113 21.97 -7.81 20.39
N ASP A 114 21.15 -7.01 19.71
CA ASP A 114 20.30 -5.99 20.33
C ASP A 114 19.33 -6.62 21.36
N SER A 115 18.69 -7.73 21.00
CA SER A 115 17.76 -8.43 21.90
C SER A 115 18.45 -8.96 23.15
N LEU A 116 19.68 -9.47 23.03
CA LEU A 116 20.49 -9.93 24.17
C LEU A 116 20.93 -8.76 25.07
N PHE A 117 21.26 -7.62 24.47
CA PHE A 117 21.60 -6.40 25.20
C PHE A 117 20.40 -5.89 26.01
N ASP A 118 19.23 -5.78 25.38
CA ASP A 118 17.98 -5.39 26.06
C ASP A 118 17.63 -6.36 27.20
N LEU A 119 17.81 -7.67 26.98
CA LEU A 119 17.61 -8.68 28.02
C LEU A 119 18.61 -8.52 29.18
N SER A 120 19.88 -8.18 28.87
CA SER A 120 20.90 -7.96 29.90
C SER A 120 20.60 -6.77 30.80
N LEU A 121 19.95 -5.74 30.24
CA LEU A 121 19.50 -4.57 31.00
C LEU A 121 18.28 -4.88 31.88
N LEU A 122 17.41 -5.81 31.47
CA LEU A 122 16.27 -6.26 32.27
C LEU A 122 16.66 -7.16 33.46
N VAL A 123 17.80 -7.86 33.36
CA VAL A 123 18.31 -8.75 34.42
C VAL A 123 19.18 -8.01 35.44
N ARG A 124 19.47 -6.74 35.19
CA ARG A 124 20.20 -5.85 36.11
C ARG A 124 19.24 -5.11 37.05
#